data_AF-A0A3M7DN65-F1
#
_entry.id   AF-A0A3M7DN65-F1
#
_cell.length_a   1.000
_cell.length_b   1.000
_cell.length_c   1.000
_cell.angle_alpha   90.00
_cell.angle_beta   90.00
_cell.angle_gamma   90.00
#
_symmetry.space_group_name_H-M   'P 1'
#
loop_
_entity.id
_entity.type
_entity.pdbx_description
1 polymer ?
#
loop_
_entity_poly.entity_id
_entity_poly.type
_entity_poly.pdbx_seq_one_letter_code
_entity_poly.pdbx_strand_id
1 'polypeptide(L)'
;MSEATNAAIRWPQEYLPGTSDNFTSNETVVKDISASQIWSKLADCTQWETYYGHNVEQVTPPPSGNFLKQGDTFRFSTFGFPVLDCKVEESIEPGPVGLDGDAETAVKVYHAWLIEELPGGRLAEVKPNRMLLGHQDWLEGLVAAVRGQKFDGRETNLGSVNMEGVQR
;
A
#
# COMPACT_ATOMS: atom_id res chain seq x y z
N MET A 1 24.61 -1.93 -21.65
CA MET A 1 23.71 -0.96 -20.99
C MET A 1 22.99 -1.74 -19.91
N SER A 2 23.24 -1.47 -18.63
CA SER A 2 22.39 -2.04 -17.59
C SER A 2 21.04 -1.35 -17.70
N GLU A 3 19.98 -2.10 -17.94
CA GLU A 3 18.63 -1.57 -17.80
C GLU A 3 18.49 -1.02 -16.39
N ALA A 4 18.07 0.24 -16.27
CA ALA A 4 17.70 0.79 -14.98
C ALA A 4 16.41 0.09 -14.55
N THR A 5 16.52 -0.86 -13.63
CA THR A 5 15.37 -1.49 -12.98
C THR A 5 15.08 -0.72 -11.69
N ASN A 6 13.83 -0.33 -11.48
CA ASN A 6 13.40 0.22 -10.19
C ASN A 6 13.53 -0.85 -9.10
N ALA A 7 13.65 -0.42 -7.84
CA ALA A 7 13.59 -1.34 -6.72
C ALA A 7 12.21 -2.03 -6.67
N ALA A 8 12.18 -3.25 -6.10
CA ALA A 8 10.96 -4.03 -5.97
C ALA A 8 10.89 -4.66 -4.59
N ILE A 9 9.66 -4.80 -4.07
CA ILE A 9 9.38 -5.47 -2.81
C ILE A 9 9.76 -6.95 -2.91
N ARG A 10 10.41 -7.46 -1.86
CA ARG A 10 10.75 -8.88 -1.72
C ARG A 10 9.65 -9.59 -0.93
N TRP A 11 8.73 -10.22 -1.65
CA TRP A 11 7.60 -10.93 -1.04
C TRP A 11 8.04 -12.29 -0.49
N PRO A 12 7.65 -12.66 0.75
CA PRO A 12 7.74 -14.04 1.20
C PRO A 12 6.94 -14.97 0.27
N GLN A 13 7.36 -16.22 0.15
CA GLN A 13 6.79 -17.18 -0.80
C GLN A 13 5.27 -17.35 -0.64
N GLU A 14 4.76 -17.32 0.59
CA GLU A 14 3.32 -17.46 0.87
C GLU A 14 2.48 -16.21 0.53
N TYR A 15 3.13 -15.07 0.26
CA TYR A 15 2.50 -13.79 -0.04
C TYR A 15 2.85 -13.26 -1.43
N LEU A 16 3.27 -14.13 -2.34
CA LEU A 16 3.57 -13.71 -3.71
C LEU A 16 2.32 -13.11 -4.37
N PRO A 17 2.42 -11.94 -5.04
CA PRO A 17 1.29 -11.35 -5.76
C PRO A 17 0.64 -12.35 -6.72
N GLY A 18 -0.69 -12.51 -6.60
CA GLY A 18 -1.48 -13.46 -7.38
C GLY A 18 -1.58 -14.87 -6.80
N THR A 19 -1.01 -15.13 -5.61
CA THR A 19 -1.16 -16.41 -4.88
C THR A 19 -2.08 -16.31 -3.66
N SER A 20 -2.43 -15.09 -3.23
CA SER A 20 -3.38 -14.78 -2.16
C SER A 20 -4.79 -14.51 -2.69
N ASP A 21 -5.78 -14.45 -1.79
CA ASP A 21 -7.18 -14.12 -2.13
C ASP A 21 -7.35 -12.69 -2.67
N ASN A 22 -6.46 -11.78 -2.28
CA ASN A 22 -6.44 -10.41 -2.77
C ASN A 22 -5.02 -9.86 -2.87
N PHE A 23 -4.80 -8.90 -3.78
CA PHE A 23 -3.56 -8.16 -3.95
C PHE A 23 -3.87 -6.72 -4.38
N THR A 24 -3.26 -5.75 -3.70
CA THR A 24 -3.36 -4.33 -4.05
C THR A 24 -1.95 -3.71 -4.10
N SER A 25 -1.75 -2.76 -5.01
CA SER A 25 -0.53 -1.98 -5.12
C SER A 25 -0.88 -0.52 -5.36
N ASN A 26 -0.24 0.37 -4.60
CA ASN A 26 -0.41 1.82 -4.72
C ASN A 26 0.97 2.45 -4.86
N GLU A 27 1.08 3.47 -5.70
CA GLU A 27 2.31 4.21 -5.93
C GLU A 27 1.99 5.71 -5.97
N THR A 28 2.87 6.52 -5.38
CA THR A 28 2.84 7.98 -5.51
C THR A 28 4.24 8.49 -5.73
N VAL A 29 4.38 9.53 -6.55
CA VAL A 29 5.65 10.18 -6.82
C VAL A 29 5.50 11.65 -6.44
N VAL A 30 6.33 12.09 -5.50
CA VAL A 30 6.30 13.45 -4.95
C VAL A 30 7.65 14.14 -5.16
N LYS A 31 7.60 15.45 -5.36
CA LYS A 31 8.80 16.30 -5.48
C LYS A 31 9.09 16.97 -4.15
N ASP A 32 10.33 17.43 -3.99
CA ASP A 32 10.76 18.29 -2.88
C ASP A 32 10.59 17.67 -1.47
N ILE A 33 10.50 16.33 -1.37
CA ILE A 33 10.43 15.57 -0.13
C ILE A 33 11.42 14.40 -0.24
N SER A 34 12.24 14.21 0.80
CA SER A 34 13.20 13.10 0.82
C SER A 34 12.60 11.79 1.36
N ALA A 35 13.18 10.67 0.95
CA ALA A 35 12.86 9.34 1.44
C ALA A 35 12.96 9.26 2.97
N SER A 36 13.96 9.89 3.58
CA SER A 36 14.12 9.95 5.04
C SER A 36 12.99 10.70 5.74
N GLN A 37 12.45 11.76 5.12
CA GLN A 37 11.31 12.49 5.70
C GLN A 37 10.06 11.60 5.73
N ILE A 38 9.76 10.89 4.64
CA ILE A 38 8.66 9.93 4.61
C ILE A 38 8.90 8.76 5.57
N TRP A 39 10.11 8.19 5.56
CA TRP A 39 10.51 7.10 6.44
C TRP A 39 10.25 7.44 7.91
N SER A 40 10.64 8.65 8.35
CA SER A 40 10.43 9.08 9.74
C SER A 40 8.96 9.12 10.16
N LYS A 41 8.03 9.26 9.20
CA LYS A 41 6.58 9.26 9.43
C LYS A 41 5.95 7.88 9.31
N LEU A 42 6.51 7.02 8.45
CA LEU A 42 6.04 5.64 8.28
C LEU A 42 6.52 4.76 9.44
N ALA A 43 7.81 4.80 9.76
CA ALA A 43 8.42 3.93 10.76
C ALA A 43 7.95 4.26 12.19
N ASP A 44 7.63 5.53 12.48
CA ASP A 44 7.03 5.92 13.77
C ASP A 44 5.52 5.64 13.74
N CYS A 45 5.12 4.49 14.28
CA CYS A 45 3.72 4.07 14.30
C CYS A 45 2.80 5.04 15.05
N THR A 46 3.32 5.81 16.01
CA THR A 46 2.52 6.78 16.78
C THR A 46 2.08 7.98 15.96
N GLN A 47 2.68 8.21 14.79
CA GLN A 47 2.33 9.32 13.92
C GLN A 47 1.12 8.98 13.01
N TRP A 48 0.76 7.70 12.86
CA TRP A 48 -0.18 7.27 11.82
C TRP A 48 -1.56 7.93 11.93
N GLU A 49 -2.08 8.08 13.15
CA GLU A 49 -3.37 8.75 13.40
C GLU A 49 -3.36 10.22 12.96
N THR A 50 -2.19 10.87 12.92
CA THR A 50 -2.09 12.30 12.56
C THR A 50 -2.29 12.58 11.07
N TYR A 51 -2.08 11.59 10.20
CA TYR A 51 -2.13 11.76 8.74
C TYR A 51 -3.01 10.74 8.02
N TYR A 52 -3.30 9.59 8.61
CA TYR A 52 -4.22 8.60 8.05
C TYR A 52 -5.61 8.65 8.70
N GLY A 53 -5.75 9.43 9.78
CA GLY A 53 -7.02 9.75 10.44
C GLY A 53 -7.76 8.49 10.91
N HIS A 54 -9.09 8.52 10.87
CA HIS A 54 -9.97 7.41 11.30
C HIS A 54 -9.79 6.07 10.56
N ASN A 55 -8.90 6.01 9.56
CA ASN A 55 -8.53 4.74 8.95
C ASN A 55 -7.51 3.96 9.80
N VAL A 56 -6.94 4.57 10.83
CA VAL A 56 -6.06 3.91 11.82
C VAL A 56 -6.35 4.46 13.21
N GLU A 57 -6.48 3.57 14.19
CA GLU A 57 -6.78 3.95 15.56
C GLU A 57 -6.13 2.95 16.55
N GLN A 58 -6.06 3.32 17.83
CA GLN A 58 -5.64 2.42 18.92
C GLN A 58 -4.23 1.85 18.72
N VAL A 59 -3.32 2.66 18.17
CA VAL A 59 -1.93 2.25 17.95
C VAL A 59 -1.23 2.00 19.29
N THR A 60 -0.71 0.79 19.47
CA THR A 60 0.16 0.41 20.59
C THR A 60 1.56 0.08 20.04
N PRO A 61 2.57 0.94 20.31
CA PRO A 61 3.95 0.71 19.87
C PRO A 61 4.59 -0.55 20.48
N PRO A 62 5.64 -1.09 19.83
CA PRO A 62 6.41 -2.18 20.41
C PRO A 62 7.25 -1.72 21.63
N PRO A 63 7.71 -2.65 22.49
CA PRO A 63 8.60 -2.32 23.61
C PRO A 63 9.94 -1.68 23.19
N SER A 64 10.35 -1.86 21.93
CA SER A 64 11.60 -1.33 21.35
C SER A 64 11.56 0.18 21.07
N GLY A 65 10.39 0.82 21.23
CA GLY A 65 10.13 2.23 21.00
C GLY A 65 9.10 2.47 19.90
N ASN A 66 8.91 3.73 19.51
CA ASN A 66 7.88 4.10 18.53
C ASN A 66 8.24 3.70 17.09
N PHE A 67 9.54 3.63 16.79
CA PHE A 67 10.06 3.30 15.46
C PHE A 67 10.10 1.79 15.28
N LEU A 68 9.31 1.29 14.34
CA LEU A 68 9.17 -0.12 14.00
C LEU A 68 10.48 -0.70 13.45
N LYS A 69 10.99 -1.76 14.09
CA LYS A 69 12.19 -2.50 13.69
C LYS A 69 11.82 -3.94 13.36
N GLN A 70 12.62 -4.59 12.54
CA GLN A 70 12.45 -6.01 12.25
C GLN A 70 12.37 -6.84 13.55
N GLY A 71 11.37 -7.72 13.61
CA GLY A 71 11.09 -8.58 14.76
C GLY A 71 10.19 -7.94 15.82
N ASP A 72 9.88 -6.65 15.72
CA ASP A 72 8.94 -6.01 16.64
C ASP A 72 7.52 -6.57 16.49
N THR A 73 6.78 -6.56 17.59
CA THR A 73 5.35 -6.80 17.62
C THR A 73 4.64 -5.58 18.16
N PHE A 74 3.66 -5.09 17.42
CA PHE A 74 2.89 -3.89 17.73
C PHE A 74 1.43 -4.13 17.34
N ARG A 75 0.54 -3.22 17.74
CA ARG A 75 -0.89 -3.38 17.49
C ARG A 75 -1.53 -2.10 17.00
N PHE A 76 -2.53 -2.23 16.15
CA PHE A 76 -3.38 -1.11 15.73
C PHE A 76 -4.71 -1.62 15.17
N SER A 77 -5.73 -0.77 15.14
CA SER A 77 -6.99 -1.00 14.44
C SER A 77 -6.97 -0.20 13.13
N THR A 78 -7.59 -0.73 12.07
CA THR A 78 -7.72 -0.04 10.78
C THR A 78 -9.06 -0.36 10.12
N PHE A 79 -9.62 0.58 9.34
CA PHE A 79 -10.92 0.43 8.65
C PHE A 79 -12.09 -0.02 9.56
N GLY A 80 -12.03 0.27 10.86
CA GLY A 80 -13.02 -0.17 11.84
C GLY A 80 -12.93 -1.67 12.21
N PHE A 81 -11.90 -2.40 11.75
CA PHE A 81 -11.61 -3.76 12.22
C PHE A 81 -11.16 -3.75 13.69
N PRO A 82 -11.33 -4.86 14.42
CA PRO A 82 -10.71 -5.04 15.74
C PRO A 82 -9.21 -4.76 15.70
N VAL A 83 -8.63 -4.50 16.87
CA VAL A 83 -7.18 -4.31 17.01
C VAL A 83 -6.47 -5.58 16.52
N LEU A 84 -5.52 -5.38 15.60
CA LEU A 84 -4.71 -6.42 14.99
C LEU A 84 -3.40 -6.59 15.74
N ASP A 85 -2.92 -7.82 15.84
CA ASP A 85 -1.54 -8.11 16.25
C ASP A 85 -0.67 -8.15 15.00
N CYS A 86 0.37 -7.32 14.98
CA CYS A 86 1.22 -7.15 13.82
C CYS A 86 2.68 -7.38 14.16
N LYS A 87 3.36 -8.16 13.31
CA LYS A 87 4.79 -8.43 13.37
C LYS A 87 5.50 -7.73 12.21
N VAL A 88 6.60 -7.06 12.53
CA VAL A 88 7.46 -6.44 11.52
C VAL A 88 8.42 -7.49 10.97
N GLU A 89 8.27 -7.88 9.71
CA GLU A 89 9.11 -8.89 9.06
C GLU A 89 10.35 -8.28 8.41
N GLU A 90 10.26 -7.04 7.91
CA GLU A 90 11.36 -6.27 7.33
C GLU A 90 11.22 -4.79 7.72
N SER A 91 12.34 -4.13 8.06
CA SER A 91 12.41 -2.68 8.28
C SER A 91 13.84 -2.22 8.04
N ILE A 92 14.10 -1.62 6.88
CA ILE A 92 15.42 -1.16 6.46
C ILE A 92 15.32 0.32 6.11
N GLU A 93 15.93 1.22 6.88
CA GLU A 93 15.93 2.64 6.55
C GLU A 93 16.78 2.95 5.30
N PRO A 94 16.35 3.83 4.37
CA PRO A 94 15.01 4.43 4.19
C PRO A 94 14.11 3.60 3.24
N GLY A 95 14.43 2.33 3.05
CA GLY A 95 13.82 1.35 2.15
C GLY A 95 12.75 0.45 2.78
N PRO A 96 12.63 -0.84 2.43
CA PRO A 96 11.37 -1.55 2.59
C PRO A 96 10.94 -1.81 4.04
N VAL A 97 9.62 -1.78 4.26
CA VAL A 97 8.95 -2.25 5.49
C VAL A 97 7.93 -3.31 5.11
N GLY A 98 8.02 -4.49 5.72
CA GLY A 98 7.04 -5.56 5.60
C GLY A 98 6.34 -5.80 6.94
N LEU A 99 5.01 -5.68 6.96
CA LEU A 99 4.17 -5.91 8.13
C LEU A 99 3.31 -7.14 7.89
N ASP A 100 3.38 -8.13 8.78
CA ASP A 100 2.46 -9.26 8.81
C ASP A 100 1.45 -9.03 9.94
N GLY A 101 0.16 -8.97 9.61
CA GLY A 101 -0.93 -8.74 10.56
C GLY A 101 -1.89 -9.91 10.61
N ASP A 102 -2.27 -10.31 11.83
CA ASP A 102 -3.32 -11.30 12.08
C ASP A 102 -4.40 -10.70 12.98
N ALA A 103 -5.66 -10.99 12.65
CA ALA A 103 -6.81 -10.69 13.48
C ALA A 103 -7.32 -11.98 14.10
N GLU A 104 -7.79 -11.96 15.36
CA GLU A 104 -8.57 -13.09 15.92
C GLU A 104 -9.77 -13.48 15.03
N THR A 105 -10.18 -12.58 14.12
CA THR A 105 -11.11 -12.83 13.01
C THR A 105 -10.41 -12.89 11.64
N ALA A 106 -9.69 -13.98 11.38
CA ALA A 106 -9.51 -14.65 10.08
C ALA A 106 -8.87 -13.89 8.88
N VAL A 107 -8.15 -12.78 9.08
CA VAL A 107 -7.49 -12.05 7.98
C VAL A 107 -5.99 -11.97 8.24
N LYS A 108 -5.23 -12.75 7.47
CA LYS A 108 -3.75 -12.77 7.44
C LYS A 108 -3.28 -11.91 6.26
N VAL A 109 -2.52 -10.84 6.52
CA VAL A 109 -2.13 -9.84 5.51
C VAL A 109 -0.65 -9.51 5.61
N TYR A 110 0.04 -9.51 4.46
CA TYR A 110 1.39 -8.94 4.34
C TYR A 110 1.33 -7.58 3.63
N HIS A 111 1.57 -6.51 4.37
CA HIS A 111 1.57 -5.13 3.88
C HIS A 111 3.01 -4.63 3.75
N ALA A 112 3.44 -4.36 2.53
CA ALA A 112 4.80 -3.91 2.23
C ALA A 112 4.87 -2.50 1.67
N TRP A 113 5.88 -1.74 2.09
CA TRP A 113 6.19 -0.38 1.65
C TRP A 113 7.58 -0.36 1.02
N LEU A 114 7.77 0.46 -0.02
CA LEU A 114 9.06 0.78 -0.61
C LEU A 114 9.13 2.28 -0.82
N ILE A 115 10.13 2.94 -0.22
CA ILE A 115 10.36 4.37 -0.36
C ILE A 115 11.76 4.52 -0.99
N GLU A 116 11.83 5.24 -2.11
CA GLU A 116 13.09 5.48 -2.82
C GLU A 116 13.17 6.90 -3.35
N GLU A 117 14.40 7.39 -3.47
CA GLU A 117 14.70 8.66 -4.13
C GLU A 117 14.72 8.46 -5.65
N LEU A 118 13.95 9.28 -6.35
CA LEU A 118 13.85 9.21 -7.80
C LEU A 118 14.53 10.41 -8.46
N PRO A 119 15.31 10.21 -9.55
CA PRO A 119 15.94 11.32 -10.24
C PRO A 119 14.89 12.25 -10.88
N GLY A 120 15.20 13.55 -10.92
CA GLY A 120 14.48 14.52 -11.75
C GLY A 120 13.29 15.24 -11.10
N GLY A 121 13.16 15.24 -9.77
CA GLY A 121 12.19 16.10 -9.06
C GLY A 121 10.73 15.88 -9.51
N ARG A 122 10.32 14.60 -9.61
CA ARG A 122 9.07 14.17 -10.26
C ARG A 122 7.86 14.37 -9.35
N LEU A 123 6.70 14.67 -9.94
CA LEU A 123 5.41 14.74 -9.24
C LEU A 123 4.33 14.06 -10.09
N ALA A 124 3.51 13.22 -9.46
CA ALA A 124 2.32 12.62 -10.06
C ALA A 124 1.17 12.61 -9.03
N GLU A 125 0.51 13.75 -8.83
CA GLU A 125 -0.64 13.85 -7.90
C GLU A 125 -1.91 14.28 -8.63
N VAL A 126 -2.92 13.40 -8.67
CA VAL A 126 -4.30 13.65 -9.14
C VAL A 126 -5.26 12.84 -8.27
N LYS A 127 -6.32 13.45 -7.72
CA LYS A 127 -7.32 12.77 -6.86
C LYS A 127 -8.76 13.02 -7.35
N PRO A 128 -9.61 11.97 -7.49
CA PRO A 128 -9.22 10.56 -7.57
C PRO A 128 -8.32 10.35 -8.80
N ASN A 129 -7.37 9.40 -8.72
CA ASN A 129 -6.52 9.09 -9.86
C ASN A 129 -7.33 8.27 -10.88
N ARG A 130 -8.11 8.96 -11.72
CA ARG A 130 -8.97 8.35 -12.74
C ARG A 130 -8.20 7.47 -13.71
N MET A 131 -6.95 7.86 -14.01
CA MET A 131 -6.07 7.06 -14.85
C MET A 131 -5.74 5.74 -14.17
N LEU A 132 -5.44 5.73 -12.87
CA LEU A 132 -5.20 4.48 -12.13
C LEU A 132 -6.43 3.56 -12.18
N LEU A 133 -7.62 4.10 -11.89
CA LEU A 133 -8.87 3.32 -11.92
C LEU A 133 -9.15 2.75 -13.32
N GLY A 134 -9.08 3.58 -14.37
CA GLY A 134 -9.33 3.13 -15.74
C GLY A 134 -8.26 2.18 -16.31
N HIS A 135 -6.99 2.31 -15.89
CA HIS A 135 -5.96 1.34 -16.28
C HIS A 135 -6.12 0.01 -15.54
N GLN A 136 -6.57 0.02 -14.29
CA GLN A 136 -6.94 -1.22 -13.59
C GLN A 136 -8.07 -1.93 -14.34
N ASP A 137 -9.12 -1.20 -14.73
CA ASP A 137 -10.22 -1.73 -15.56
C ASP A 137 -9.70 -2.32 -16.89
N TRP A 138 -8.71 -1.68 -17.52
CA TRP A 138 -8.07 -2.19 -18.72
C TRP A 138 -7.37 -3.53 -18.46
N LEU A 139 -6.54 -3.62 -17.41
CA LEU A 139 -5.80 -4.84 -17.07
C LEU A 139 -6.74 -6.01 -16.78
N GLU A 140 -7.82 -5.78 -16.03
CA GLU A 140 -8.84 -6.78 -15.75
C GLU A 140 -9.53 -7.26 -17.03
N GLY A 141 -9.86 -6.32 -17.94
CA GLY A 141 -10.41 -6.65 -19.26
C GLY A 141 -9.46 -7.50 -20.11
N LEU A 142 -8.16 -7.23 -20.10
CA LEU A 142 -7.15 -8.06 -20.79
C LEU A 142 -7.09 -9.49 -20.22
N VAL A 143 -7.10 -9.63 -18.90
CA VAL A 143 -7.10 -10.95 -18.24
C VAL A 143 -8.36 -11.73 -18.59
N ALA A 144 -9.53 -11.09 -18.53
CA ALA A 144 -10.81 -11.70 -18.89
C ALA A 144 -10.83 -12.18 -20.36
N ALA A 145 -10.33 -11.35 -21.28
CA ALA A 145 -10.25 -11.69 -22.70
C ALA A 145 -9.36 -12.91 -22.95
N VAL A 146 -8.17 -12.98 -22.33
CA VAL A 146 -7.26 -14.15 -22.42
C VAL A 146 -7.90 -15.41 -21.84
N ARG A 147 -8.68 -15.28 -20.77
CA ARG A 147 -9.42 -16.40 -20.15
C ARG A 147 -10.68 -16.81 -20.92
N GLY A 148 -11.02 -16.13 -22.02
CA GLY A 148 -12.26 -16.39 -22.77
C GLY A 148 -13.53 -16.03 -22.01
N GLN A 149 -13.44 -15.18 -20.99
CA GLN A 149 -14.57 -14.72 -20.20
C GLN A 149 -15.33 -13.63 -20.98
N LYS A 150 -16.67 -13.60 -20.82
CA LYS A 150 -17.47 -12.49 -21.33
C LYS A 150 -17.26 -11.27 -20.44
N PHE A 151 -16.57 -10.27 -20.95
CA PHE A 151 -16.50 -8.95 -20.33
C PHE A 151 -17.78 -8.19 -20.66
N ASP A 152 -18.63 -7.91 -19.66
CA ASP A 152 -19.91 -7.23 -19.88
C ASP A 152 -19.81 -5.69 -19.85
N GLY A 153 -18.67 -5.16 -19.37
CA GLY A 153 -18.33 -3.74 -19.35
C GLY A 153 -19.27 -2.85 -18.53
N ARG A 154 -20.12 -3.43 -17.67
CA ARG A 154 -21.15 -2.68 -16.93
C ARG A 154 -20.68 -2.20 -15.57
N GLU A 155 -19.80 -2.96 -14.91
CA GLU A 155 -19.17 -2.57 -13.66
C GLU A 155 -17.68 -2.31 -13.90
N THR A 156 -17.22 -1.11 -13.54
CA THR A 156 -15.81 -0.70 -13.64
C THR A 156 -15.41 0.05 -12.38
N ASN A 157 -14.14 -0.03 -12.00
CA ASN A 157 -13.56 0.72 -10.89
C ASN A 157 -13.69 2.24 -11.12
N LEU A 158 -13.55 2.71 -12.36
CA LEU A 158 -13.78 4.11 -12.68
C LEU A 158 -15.27 4.51 -12.64
N GLY A 159 -16.19 3.58 -12.94
CA GLY A 159 -17.62 3.81 -12.92
C GLY A 159 -18.23 3.79 -11.51
N SER A 160 -17.55 3.18 -10.53
CA SER A 160 -18.03 3.06 -9.15
C SER A 160 -17.84 4.34 -8.32
N VAL A 161 -17.02 5.28 -8.79
CA VAL A 161 -16.84 6.58 -8.13
C VAL A 161 -17.94 7.56 -8.59
N ASN A 162 -18.86 7.94 -7.70
CA ASN A 162 -19.88 8.96 -7.99
C ASN A 162 -19.21 10.34 -8.11
N MET A 163 -19.26 10.94 -9.29
CA MET A 163 -18.48 12.15 -9.62
C MET A 163 -19.38 13.39 -9.80
N GLU A 164 -19.92 13.92 -8.71
CA GLU A 164 -20.45 15.29 -8.68
C GLU A 164 -19.32 16.29 -8.43
N GLY A 165 -19.18 17.33 -9.26
CA GLY A 165 -18.40 18.53 -8.91
C GLY A 165 -17.01 18.73 -9.55
N VAL A 166 -16.57 17.91 -10.51
CA VAL A 166 -15.26 18.10 -11.17
C VAL A 166 -15.45 18.39 -12.66
N GLN A 167 -15.26 19.65 -13.06
CA GLN A 167 -15.34 20.07 -14.47
C GLN A 167 -14.36 19.30 -15.35
N ARG A 168 -14.83 18.96 -16.57
CA ARG A 168 -14.06 18.30 -17.63
C ARG A 168 -13.00 19.22 -18.21
#